data_AF-A0A4Q6G563-F1
#
_entry.id   AF-A0A4Q6G563-F1
#
_cell.length_a   1.000
_cell.length_b   1.000
_cell.length_c   1.000
_cell.angle_alpha   90.00
_cell.angle_beta   90.00
_cell.angle_gamma   90.00
#
_symmetry.space_group_name_H-M   'P 1'
#
loop_
_entity.id
_entity.type
_entity.pdbx_description
1 polymer ?
#
loop_
_entity_poly.entity_id
_entity_poly.type
_entity_poly.pdbx_seq_one_letter_code
_entity_poly.pdbx_strand_id
1 'polypeptide(L)' 'MKEVVVPAPWQLQGDGYIFLLKGDKELNRQDAHIPSALLDHYHGGLNVLMYVRYSASSVG' A
#
# COMPACT_ATOMS: atom_id res chain seq x y z
N MET A 1 8.44 -2.73 -27.49
CA MET A 1 7.87 -3.75 -26.59
C MET A 1 6.35 -3.63 -26.68
N LYS A 2 5.60 -4.73 -26.86
CA LYS A 2 4.13 -4.68 -26.83
C LYS A 2 3.70 -4.50 -25.37
N GLU A 3 2.84 -3.54 -25.09
CA GLU A 3 2.17 -3.45 -23.79
C GLU A 3 1.22 -4.65 -23.62
N VAL A 4 1.35 -5.35 -22.50
CA VAL A 4 0.42 -6.41 -22.10
C VAL A 4 -0.56 -5.77 -21.11
N VAL A 5 -1.80 -5.57 -21.55
CA VAL A 5 -2.87 -5.09 -20.68
C VAL A 5 -3.51 -6.30 -20.02
N VAL A 6 -3.41 -6.41 -18.69
CA VAL A 6 -4.10 -7.43 -17.89
C VAL A 6 -5.26 -6.77 -17.14
N PRO A 7 -6.50 -6.82 -17.63
CA PRO A 7 -7.63 -6.20 -16.94
C PRO A 7 -7.97 -6.95 -15.65
N ALA A 8 -8.53 -6.22 -14.68
CA ALA A 8 -9.08 -6.80 -13.45
C ALA A 8 -10.28 -7.75 -13.76
N PRO A 9 -10.60 -8.72 -12.89
CA PRO A 9 -10.06 -8.94 -11.54
C PRO A 9 -8.71 -9.65 -11.54
N TRP A 10 -7.85 -9.25 -10.60
CA TRP A 10 -6.56 -9.89 -10.35
C TRP A 10 -6.62 -10.76 -9.11
N GLN A 11 -5.92 -11.89 -9.17
CA GLN A 11 -5.76 -12.78 -8.03
C GLN A 11 -4.27 -12.89 -7.71
N LEU A 12 -3.92 -12.62 -6.45
CA LEU A 12 -2.56 -12.70 -5.94
C LEU A 12 -2.53 -13.64 -4.74
N GLN A 13 -1.53 -14.51 -4.70
CA GLN A 13 -1.27 -15.43 -3.59
C GLN A 13 0.21 -15.38 -3.25
N GLY A 14 0.53 -15.44 -1.96
CA GLY A 14 1.92 -15.42 -1.49
C GLY A 14 2.03 -15.33 0.02
N ASP A 15 3.28 -15.27 0.47
CA ASP A 15 3.62 -15.08 1.88
C ASP A 15 4.01 -13.62 2.13
N GLY A 16 3.73 -13.11 3.31
CA GLY A 16 4.12 -11.75 3.66
C GLY A 16 4.40 -11.55 5.14
N TYR A 17 5.27 -10.59 5.42
CA TYR A 17 5.49 -10.05 6.75
C TYR A 17 4.85 -8.66 6.83
N ILE A 18 4.05 -8.45 7.87
CA ILE A 18 3.37 -7.18 8.13
C ILE A 18 3.91 -6.60 9.43
N PHE A 19 4.44 -5.39 9.36
CA PHE A 19 4.92 -4.65 10.52
C PHE A 19 3.99 -3.47 10.78
N LEU A 20 3.41 -3.44 11.98
CA LEU A 20 2.65 -2.29 12.47
C LEU A 20 3.61 -1.31 13.13
N LEU A 21 3.67 -0.11 12.59
CA LEU A 21 4.60 0.93 13.03
C LEU A 21 3.79 2.11 13.58
N LYS A 22 4.04 2.49 14.82
CA LYS A 22 3.45 3.70 15.38
C LYS A 22 4.29 4.91 14.95
N GLY A 23 3.67 5.84 14.25
CA GLY A 23 4.29 7.09 13.82
C GLY A 23 3.75 8.29 14.60
N ASP A 24 4.47 9.39 14.53
CA ASP A 24 3.93 10.69 14.93
C ASP A 24 2.90 11.15 13.90
N LYS A 25 1.77 11.68 14.37
CA LYS A 25 0.64 12.01 13.50
C LYS A 25 0.94 13.21 12.59
N GLU A 26 1.59 14.22 13.12
CA GLU A 26 1.88 15.46 12.42
C GLU A 26 2.98 15.24 11.39
N LEU A 27 4.04 14.50 11.76
CA LEU A 27 5.08 14.09 10.81
C LEU A 27 4.51 13.23 9.68
N ASN A 28 3.72 12.20 10.01
CA ASN A 28 3.09 11.37 8.99
C ASN A 28 2.19 12.20 8.06
N ARG A 29 1.47 13.22 8.56
CA ARG A 29 0.61 14.06 7.72
C ARG A 29 1.40 14.92 6.74
N GLN A 30 2.60 15.36 7.12
CA GLN A 30 3.48 16.19 6.28
C GLN A 30 4.21 15.36 5.24
N ASP A 31 4.71 14.19 5.64
CA ASP A 31 5.59 13.38 4.79
C ASP A 31 4.82 12.37 3.92
N ALA A 32 3.62 11.97 4.31
CA ALA A 32 2.83 11.04 3.52
C ALA A 32 2.22 11.73 2.30
N HIS A 33 2.21 11.01 1.17
CA HIS A 33 1.52 11.41 -0.05
C HIS A 33 -0.01 11.22 0.09
N ILE A 34 -0.62 11.92 1.04
CA ILE A 34 -2.06 11.87 1.29
C ILE A 34 -2.76 12.74 0.23
N PRO A 35 -3.70 12.17 -0.55
CA PRO A 35 -4.53 12.97 -1.45
C PRO A 35 -5.26 14.07 -0.68
N SER A 36 -5.35 15.27 -1.27
CA SER A 36 -5.98 16.43 -0.62
C SER A 36 -7.40 16.15 -0.13
N ALA A 37 -8.18 15.39 -0.90
CA ALA A 37 -9.55 14.98 -0.56
C ALA A 37 -9.66 14.10 0.70
N LEU A 38 -8.55 13.53 1.20
CA LEU A 38 -8.53 12.66 2.38
C LEU A 38 -7.92 13.34 3.62
N LEU A 39 -7.38 14.56 3.49
CA LEU A 39 -6.69 15.25 4.58
C LEU A 39 -7.60 15.58 5.77
N ASP A 40 -8.87 15.89 5.51
CA ASP A 40 -9.84 16.22 6.57
C ASP A 40 -10.30 14.98 7.37
N HIS A 41 -10.06 13.78 6.83
CA HIS A 41 -10.35 12.50 7.47
C HIS A 41 -9.10 11.82 8.03
N TYR A 42 -7.99 12.55 8.13
CA TYR A 42 -6.73 12.01 8.60
C TYR A 42 -6.75 11.75 10.12
N HIS A 43 -6.75 10.46 10.50
CA HIS A 43 -6.66 10.06 11.91
C HIS A 43 -5.23 9.69 12.35
N GLY A 44 -4.39 9.27 11.40
CA GLY A 44 -2.94 9.15 11.52
C GLY A 44 -2.38 8.23 12.60
N GLY A 45 -1.04 8.24 12.69
CA GLY A 45 -0.28 7.63 13.77
C GLY A 45 -0.05 6.12 13.68
N LEU A 46 -0.68 5.43 12.73
CA LEU A 46 -0.40 4.05 12.40
C LEU A 46 0.08 3.95 10.95
N ASN A 47 1.22 3.29 10.77
CA ASN A 47 1.81 2.97 9.49
C ASN A 47 1.92 1.45 9.36
N VAL A 48 1.89 0.94 8.13
CA VAL A 48 2.06 -0.48 7.83
C VAL A 48 3.18 -0.63 6.82
N LEU A 49 4.18 -1.45 7.17
CA LEU A 49 5.22 -1.89 6.24
C LEU A 49 4.97 -3.36 5.90
N MET A 50 4.88 -3.66 4.61
CA MET A 50 4.62 -5.01 4.11
C MET A 50 5.78 -5.48 3.23
N TYR A 51 6.33 -6.64 3.56
CA TYR A 51 7.21 -7.38 2.64
C TYR A 51 6.43 -8.58 2.14
N VAL A 52 6.09 -8.59 0.86
CA VAL A 52 5.25 -9.64 0.26
C VAL A 52 6.04 -10.37 -0.82
N ARG A 53 6.08 -11.69 -0.74
CA ARG A 53 6.55 -12.58 -1.79
C ARG A 53 5.33 -13.23 -2.42
N TYR A 54 4.90 -12.71 -3.56
CA TYR A 54 3.87 -13.36 -4.36
C TYR A 54 4.41 -14.65 -4.99
N SER A 55 3.76 -15.77 -4.70
CA SER A 55 4.01 -17.07 -5.33
C SER A 55 3.15 -17.29 -6.57
N ALA A 56 2.02 -16.60 -6.68
CA ALA A 56 1.18 -16.57 -7.87
C ALA A 56 0.54 -15.18 -8.06
N SER A 57 0.52 -14.71 -9.30
CA SER A 57 -0.06 -13.42 -9.70
C SER A 57 -0.47 -13.50 -11.17
N SER A 58 -1.68 -13.05 -11.50
CA SER A 58 -2.10 -12.90 -12.90
C SER A 58 -1.49 -11.66 -13.58
N VAL A 59 -0.80 -10.80 -12.81
CA VAL A 59 -0.27 -9.50 -13.26
C VAL A 59 1.24 -9.35 -13.15
N GLY A 60 1.95 -10.40 -12.72
CA GLY A 60 3.42 -10.37 -12.54
C GLY A 60 3.81 -9.78 -11.20
#